data_AF-A0A818N199-F1
#
_entry.id   AF-A0A818N199-F1
#
_cell.length_a   1.000
_cell.length_b   1.000
_cell.length_c   1.000
_cell.angle_alpha   90.00
_cell.angle_beta   90.00
_cell.angle_gamma   90.00
#
_symmetry.space_group_name_H-M   'P 1'
#
loop_
_entity.id
_entity.type
_entity.pdbx_description
1 polymer ?
#
loop_
_entity_poly.entity_id
_entity_poly.type
_entity_poly.pdbx_seq_one_letter_code
_entity_poly.pdbx_strand_id
1 'polypeptide(L)'
;MNIIIVGGRLACLLTGLALKGIGHNVHILGSNPEPLLEDQDAGIIAGTEIRDYMQIFDKSRCDFVIESVFRHYLDIQEASSSLASTLVERFTLFHVPGTQILAYVIPGKHGKLKQGYRLINWVWYFNCENLSKVLTDCDGKTHRWPLPQRKVNVDIWENQKQYASNNLPPQFVELINKTQPPFVQAITDVPATQAIHFDGRVVLVGDALAGFRPHTVASTSQAAFHASQLCESMRSWDEWVKKQSLYEDTVMEFARLGNKVEQQLGNVSQFGHYEIGGKMRMAPPSIR
;
A
#
# COMPACT_ATOMS: atom_id res chain seq x y z
N MET A 1 -2.41 -15.82 25.78
CA MET A 1 -3.41 -16.63 25.05
C MET A 1 -2.74 -17.34 23.89
N ASN A 2 -3.38 -18.37 23.34
CA ASN A 2 -2.98 -18.97 22.06
C ASN A 2 -3.70 -18.21 20.94
N ILE A 3 -2.95 -17.57 20.06
CA ILE A 3 -3.49 -16.71 18.99
C ILE A 3 -3.01 -17.25 17.65
N ILE A 4 -3.96 -17.48 16.75
CA ILE A 4 -3.70 -17.87 15.37
C ILE A 4 -3.94 -16.64 14.50
N ILE A 5 -2.93 -16.23 13.74
CA ILE A 5 -3.03 -15.16 12.75
C ILE A 5 -3.01 -15.80 11.38
N VAL A 6 -4.05 -15.55 10.58
CA VAL A 6 -4.17 -16.06 9.21
C VAL A 6 -3.81 -14.95 8.23
N GLY A 7 -2.80 -15.20 7.41
CA GLY A 7 -2.17 -14.23 6.51
C GLY A 7 -0.66 -14.17 6.72
N GLY A 8 0.06 -13.58 5.76
CA GLY A 8 1.53 -13.52 5.79
C GLY A 8 2.11 -12.14 5.45
N ARG A 9 1.26 -11.11 5.40
CA ARG A 9 1.65 -9.75 4.99
C ARG A 9 1.84 -8.83 6.20
N LEU A 10 2.24 -7.59 5.92
CA LEU A 10 2.69 -6.60 6.90
C LEU A 10 1.78 -6.49 8.15
N ALA A 11 0.47 -6.39 7.98
CA ALA A 11 -0.48 -6.33 9.10
C ALA A 11 -0.43 -7.56 10.03
N CYS A 12 -0.30 -8.76 9.46
CA CYS A 12 -0.18 -9.99 10.23
C CYS A 12 1.15 -10.05 10.98
N LEU A 13 2.24 -9.61 10.34
CA LEU A 13 3.57 -9.60 10.95
C LEU A 13 3.67 -8.58 12.09
N LEU A 14 3.16 -7.35 11.89
CA LEU A 14 3.09 -6.33 12.93
C LEU A 14 2.22 -6.82 14.10
N THR A 15 1.02 -7.32 13.82
CA THR A 15 0.13 -7.86 14.86
C THR A 15 0.79 -9.02 15.63
N GLY A 16 1.45 -9.93 14.91
CA GLY A 16 2.13 -11.07 15.52
C GLY A 16 3.30 -10.66 16.40
N LEU A 17 4.11 -9.68 15.97
CA LEU A 17 5.21 -9.15 16.78
C LEU A 17 4.69 -8.46 18.05
N ALA A 18 3.67 -7.61 17.93
CA ALA A 18 3.09 -6.90 19.07
C ALA A 18 2.50 -7.85 20.12
N LEU A 19 1.68 -8.81 19.68
CA LEU A 19 1.04 -9.80 20.56
C LEU A 19 2.05 -10.76 21.20
N LYS A 20 3.09 -11.16 20.45
CA LYS A 20 4.21 -11.93 21.02
C LYS A 20 4.98 -11.10 22.05
N GLY A 21 5.16 -9.80 21.80
CA GLY A 21 5.83 -8.85 22.69
C GLY A 21 5.19 -8.72 24.08
N ILE A 22 3.88 -8.95 24.19
CA ILE A 22 3.13 -8.96 25.46
C ILE A 22 2.92 -10.37 26.05
N GLY A 23 3.62 -11.37 25.53
CA GLY A 23 3.66 -12.71 26.12
C GLY A 23 2.59 -13.68 25.62
N HIS A 24 1.95 -13.42 24.48
CA HIS A 24 1.08 -14.42 23.85
C HIS A 24 1.87 -15.48 23.08
N ASN A 25 1.27 -16.67 22.98
CA ASN A 25 1.74 -17.71 22.08
C ASN A 25 1.09 -17.48 20.70
N VAL A 26 1.88 -17.00 19.74
CA VAL A 26 1.39 -16.59 18.42
C VAL A 26 1.84 -17.60 17.36
N HIS A 27 0.88 -18.05 16.55
CA HIS A 27 1.12 -18.86 15.37
C HIS A 27 0.63 -18.12 14.12
N ILE A 28 1.50 -17.94 13.12
CA ILE A 28 1.16 -17.23 11.88
C ILE A 28 1.06 -18.24 10.74
N LEU A 29 -0.08 -18.25 10.06
CA LEU A 29 -0.38 -19.12 8.92
C LEU A 29 -0.41 -18.28 7.64
N GLY A 30 0.66 -18.32 6.85
CA GLY A 30 0.70 -17.72 5.51
C GLY A 30 0.27 -18.72 4.43
N SER A 31 -0.45 -18.28 3.39
CA SER A 31 -0.92 -19.17 2.32
C SER A 31 0.07 -19.35 1.16
N ASN A 32 1.35 -19.00 1.33
CA ASN A 32 2.28 -18.95 0.19
C ASN A 32 3.10 -20.25 0.05
N PRO A 33 2.97 -20.99 -1.06
CA PRO A 33 3.87 -22.11 -1.38
C PRO A 33 5.22 -21.64 -1.94
N GLU A 34 5.33 -20.36 -2.34
CA GLU A 34 6.54 -19.72 -2.88
C GLU A 34 7.24 -18.86 -1.80
N PRO A 35 8.57 -18.94 -1.64
CA PRO A 35 9.30 -18.24 -0.58
C PRO A 35 9.37 -16.71 -0.76
N LEU A 36 8.97 -16.18 -1.92
CA LEU A 36 8.96 -14.75 -2.21
C LEU A 36 7.54 -14.26 -2.41
N LEU A 37 7.10 -13.35 -1.54
CA LEU A 37 5.90 -12.55 -1.77
C LEU A 37 6.23 -11.49 -2.83
N GLU A 38 5.53 -11.52 -3.95
CA GLU A 38 5.42 -10.34 -4.82
C GLU A 38 4.62 -9.29 -4.06
N ASP A 39 5.32 -8.31 -3.50
CA ASP A 39 4.70 -7.19 -2.81
C ASP A 39 4.10 -6.22 -3.83
N GLN A 40 2.77 -6.07 -3.77
CA GLN A 40 1.98 -5.27 -4.70
C GLN A 40 1.75 -3.85 -4.19
N ASP A 41 2.26 -3.53 -2.99
CA ASP A 41 2.05 -2.23 -2.36
C ASP A 41 3.15 -1.23 -2.75
N ALA A 42 2.72 -0.02 -3.11
CA ALA A 42 3.59 1.06 -3.54
C ALA A 42 4.12 1.93 -2.38
N GLY A 43 4.17 1.40 -1.15
CA GLY A 43 4.42 2.12 0.10
C GLY A 43 5.44 3.27 0.00
N ILE A 44 4.99 4.50 0.29
CA ILE A 44 5.74 5.74 0.07
C ILE A 44 6.19 6.37 1.41
N ILE A 45 5.35 6.29 2.45
CA ILE A 45 5.55 7.00 3.72
C ILE A 45 5.23 6.08 4.89
N ALA A 46 6.08 6.12 5.92
CA ALA A 46 5.76 5.62 7.26
C ALA A 46 5.05 6.73 8.05
N GLY A 47 3.73 6.59 8.26
CA GLY A 47 2.95 7.54 9.06
C GLY A 47 3.28 7.48 10.56
N THR A 48 2.58 8.31 11.34
CA THR A 48 2.73 8.42 12.79
C THR A 48 2.56 7.08 13.50
N GLU A 49 1.59 6.30 13.06
CA GLU A 49 1.22 5.00 13.63
C GLU A 49 2.38 4.00 13.53
N ILE A 50 3.10 4.03 12.40
CA ILE A 50 4.28 3.18 12.19
C ILE A 50 5.44 3.64 13.06
N ARG A 51 5.64 4.96 13.21
CA ARG A 51 6.69 5.49 14.08
C ARG A 51 6.47 5.09 15.53
N ASP A 52 5.26 5.27 16.03
CA ASP A 52 4.88 4.93 17.41
C ASP A 52 5.00 3.42 17.63
N TYR A 53 4.55 2.61 16.66
CA TYR A 53 4.73 1.18 16.68
C TYR A 53 6.20 0.78 16.77
N MET A 54 7.06 1.32 15.90
CA MET A 54 8.48 0.98 15.89
C MET A 54 9.18 1.40 17.19
N GLN A 55 8.84 2.55 17.77
CA GLN A 55 9.38 2.97 19.07
C GLN A 55 9.12 1.96 20.19
N ILE A 56 7.97 1.29 20.15
CA ILE A 56 7.56 0.34 21.18
C ILE A 56 8.11 -1.07 20.90
N PHE A 57 8.04 -1.52 19.64
CA PHE A 57 8.22 -2.92 19.29
C PHE A 57 9.50 -3.24 18.50
N ASP A 58 10.11 -2.27 17.81
CA ASP A 58 11.37 -2.49 17.11
C ASP A 58 12.56 -2.35 18.06
N LYS A 59 13.15 -3.50 18.43
CA LYS A 59 14.34 -3.60 19.28
C LYS A 59 15.59 -3.95 18.51
N SER A 60 15.52 -4.10 17.20
CA SER A 60 16.56 -4.79 16.43
C SER A 60 17.81 -3.94 16.23
N ARG A 61 17.69 -2.59 16.24
CA ARG A 61 18.82 -1.66 16.00
C ARG A 61 19.60 -1.97 14.71
N CYS A 62 18.97 -2.59 13.72
CA CYS A 62 19.58 -2.98 12.45
C CYS A 62 18.90 -2.23 11.29
N ASP A 63 19.61 -2.04 10.19
CA ASP A 63 19.00 -1.55 8.95
C ASP A 63 18.17 -2.68 8.31
N PHE A 64 16.85 -2.49 8.23
CA PHE A 64 15.93 -3.46 7.63
C PHE A 64 15.73 -3.14 6.14
N VAL A 65 16.37 -3.90 5.27
CA VAL A 65 16.05 -3.91 3.85
C VAL A 65 15.86 -5.36 3.41
N ILE A 66 14.72 -5.64 2.81
CA ILE A 66 14.43 -6.93 2.19
C ILE A 66 14.37 -6.69 0.69
N GLU A 67 15.07 -7.53 -0.08
CA GLU A 67 15.01 -7.51 -1.53
C GLU A 67 13.61 -7.95 -1.99
N SER A 68 12.91 -7.09 -2.74
CA SER A 68 11.71 -7.48 -3.47
C SER A 68 12.10 -7.87 -4.88
N VAL A 69 11.90 -9.14 -5.22
CA VAL A 69 12.37 -9.76 -6.47
C VAL A 69 11.49 -9.37 -7.67
N PHE A 70 10.28 -8.87 -7.44
CA PHE A 70 9.32 -8.51 -8.48
C PHE A 70 8.73 -7.13 -8.26
N ARG A 71 9.36 -6.09 -8.82
CA ARG A 71 8.81 -4.71 -8.93
C ARG A 71 9.39 -4.00 -10.16
N HIS A 72 8.69 -2.97 -10.63
CA HIS A 72 9.15 -2.17 -11.78
C HIS A 72 9.99 -1.02 -11.33
N TYR A 73 11.18 -0.94 -11.90
CA TYR A 73 12.13 0.11 -11.61
C TYR A 73 12.90 0.48 -12.85
N LEU A 74 13.25 1.77 -12.96
CA LEU A 74 14.30 2.19 -13.87
C LEU A 74 15.63 2.27 -13.10
N ASP A 75 16.67 1.63 -13.62
CA ASP A 75 18.03 1.87 -13.12
C ASP A 75 18.37 3.35 -13.39
N ILE A 76 18.80 4.08 -12.36
CA ILE A 76 19.15 5.49 -12.51
C ILE A 76 20.25 5.73 -13.55
N GLN A 77 21.10 4.74 -13.84
CA GLN A 77 22.11 4.83 -14.91
C GLN A 77 21.50 4.83 -16.30
N GLU A 78 20.29 4.28 -16.44
CA GLU A 78 19.53 4.30 -17.67
C GLU A 78 18.74 5.61 -17.83
N ALA A 79 18.65 6.47 -16.81
CA ALA A 79 17.93 7.74 -16.88
C ALA A 79 18.75 8.85 -17.58
N SER A 80 18.12 9.67 -18.42
CA SER A 80 18.75 10.89 -18.94
C SER A 80 19.06 11.88 -17.82
N SER A 81 19.98 12.83 -18.06
CA SER A 81 20.30 13.88 -17.08
C SER A 81 19.07 14.75 -16.73
N SER A 82 18.18 14.97 -17.71
CA SER A 82 16.93 15.70 -17.49
C SER A 82 15.95 14.92 -16.60
N LEU A 83 15.80 13.61 -16.85
CA LEU A 83 14.98 12.73 -16.02
C LEU A 83 15.52 12.66 -14.59
N ALA A 84 16.83 12.41 -14.44
CA ALA A 84 17.48 12.33 -13.14
C ALA A 84 17.32 13.63 -12.34
N SER A 85 17.56 14.80 -12.94
CA SER A 85 17.39 16.09 -12.24
C SER A 85 15.95 16.41 -11.83
N THR A 86 14.97 15.78 -12.48
CA THR A 86 13.55 15.96 -12.17
C THR A 86 13.08 15.01 -11.06
N LEU A 87 13.56 13.77 -11.03
CA LEU A 87 13.06 12.71 -10.15
C LEU A 87 13.93 12.44 -8.92
N VAL A 88 15.23 12.68 -8.99
CA VAL A 88 16.17 12.30 -7.92
C VAL A 88 16.10 13.30 -6.77
N GLU A 89 16.09 12.79 -5.54
CA GLU A 89 15.86 13.56 -4.29
C GLU A 89 14.50 14.29 -4.25
N ARG A 90 13.53 13.85 -5.06
CA ARG A 90 12.19 14.44 -5.13
C ARG A 90 11.12 13.37 -5.12
N PHE A 91 9.99 13.71 -4.50
CA PHE A 91 8.73 13.03 -4.75
C PHE A 91 8.04 13.74 -5.90
N THR A 92 8.06 13.14 -7.08
CA THR A 92 7.54 13.79 -8.29
C THR A 92 6.15 13.28 -8.60
N LEU A 93 5.19 14.18 -8.61
CA LEU A 93 3.78 13.93 -8.90
C LEU A 93 3.37 14.75 -10.13
N PHE A 94 2.73 14.10 -11.08
CA PHE A 94 1.97 14.77 -12.14
C PHE A 94 0.51 14.36 -12.02
N HIS A 95 -0.37 15.37 -12.03
CA HIS A 95 -1.80 15.19 -11.85
C HIS A 95 -2.57 16.11 -12.79
N VAL A 96 -3.50 15.52 -13.54
CA VAL A 96 -4.53 16.18 -14.35
C VAL A 96 -5.81 15.35 -14.26
N PRO A 97 -7.00 15.89 -14.56
CA PRO A 97 -8.22 15.10 -14.56
C PRO A 97 -8.08 13.83 -15.40
N GLY A 98 -8.38 12.66 -14.81
CA GLY A 98 -8.28 11.35 -15.48
C GLY A 98 -6.89 10.72 -15.48
N THR A 99 -5.87 11.34 -14.89
CA THR A 99 -4.51 10.77 -14.83
C THR A 99 -3.72 11.28 -13.64
N GLN A 100 -3.16 10.34 -12.88
CA GLN A 100 -2.21 10.62 -11.82
C GLN A 100 -1.02 9.67 -11.92
N ILE A 101 0.18 10.22 -12.06
CA ILE A 101 1.42 9.45 -12.09
C ILE A 101 2.42 10.04 -11.09
N LEU A 102 3.10 9.16 -10.36
CA LEU A 102 4.10 9.53 -9.38
C LEU A 102 5.36 8.69 -9.56
N ALA A 103 6.51 9.25 -9.21
CA ALA A 103 7.78 8.56 -9.18
C ALA A 103 8.66 9.04 -8.03
N TYR A 104 9.43 8.12 -7.45
CA TYR A 104 10.37 8.39 -6.38
C TYR A 104 11.50 7.36 -6.38
N VAL A 105 12.63 7.71 -5.78
CA VAL A 105 13.81 6.83 -5.73
C VAL A 105 13.74 5.93 -4.50
N ILE A 106 14.06 4.66 -4.69
CA ILE A 106 14.18 3.67 -3.61
C ILE A 106 15.59 3.08 -3.57
N PRO A 107 15.98 2.38 -2.48
CA PRO A 107 17.23 1.64 -2.44
C PRO A 107 17.37 0.68 -3.62
N GLY A 108 18.58 0.54 -4.13
CA GLY A 108 18.91 -0.43 -5.17
C GLY A 108 19.03 -1.86 -4.67
N LYS A 109 19.45 -2.76 -5.56
CA LYS A 109 19.75 -4.16 -5.23
C LYS A 109 20.64 -4.26 -3.98
N HIS A 110 20.28 -5.15 -3.06
CA HIS A 110 20.93 -5.33 -1.76
C HIS A 110 20.97 -4.05 -0.88
N GLY A 111 19.96 -3.18 -0.99
CA GLY A 111 19.85 -1.98 -0.16
C GLY A 111 20.85 -0.87 -0.49
N LYS A 112 21.43 -0.87 -1.69
CA LYS A 112 22.41 0.15 -2.10
C LYS A 112 21.77 1.55 -2.10
N LEU A 113 22.31 2.45 -1.27
CA LEU A 113 21.84 3.84 -1.14
C LEU A 113 22.67 4.83 -1.96
N LYS A 114 23.85 4.44 -2.45
CA LYS A 114 24.75 5.33 -3.19
C LYS A 114 24.10 5.80 -4.50
N GLN A 115 24.20 7.09 -4.79
CA GLN A 115 23.78 7.68 -6.07
C GLN A 115 24.42 6.92 -7.24
N GLY A 116 23.61 6.61 -8.27
CA GLY A 116 24.03 5.76 -9.39
C GLY A 116 23.68 4.27 -9.22
N TYR A 117 23.28 3.81 -8.04
CA TYR A 117 22.91 2.41 -7.79
C TYR A 117 21.47 2.22 -7.33
N ARG A 118 20.71 3.30 -7.27
CA ARG A 118 19.31 3.32 -6.80
C ARG A 118 18.34 3.06 -7.94
N LEU A 119 17.12 2.73 -7.57
CA LEU A 119 16.03 2.38 -8.48
C LEU A 119 14.95 3.45 -8.43
N ILE A 120 14.27 3.71 -9.56
CA ILE A 120 13.13 4.62 -9.61
C ILE A 120 11.85 3.80 -9.54
N ASN A 121 11.10 3.89 -8.42
CA ASN A 121 9.76 3.34 -8.33
C ASN A 121 8.75 4.33 -8.93
N TRP A 122 7.75 3.82 -9.64
CA TRP A 122 6.69 4.65 -10.22
C TRP A 122 5.35 3.95 -10.22
N VAL A 123 4.29 4.75 -10.14
CA VAL A 123 2.89 4.29 -10.17
C VAL A 123 2.09 5.22 -11.04
N TRP A 124 1.27 4.65 -11.92
CA TRP A 124 0.35 5.40 -12.76
C TRP A 124 -1.07 4.87 -12.61
N TYR A 125 -1.95 5.74 -12.11
CA TYR A 125 -3.38 5.52 -12.06
C TYR A 125 -4.03 6.04 -13.34
N PHE A 126 -4.75 5.14 -14.03
CA PHE A 126 -5.54 5.45 -15.20
C PHE A 126 -6.90 4.74 -15.13
N ASN A 127 -7.93 5.38 -15.66
CA ASN A 127 -9.26 4.81 -15.77
C ASN A 127 -9.34 3.85 -16.97
N CYS A 128 -10.10 2.76 -16.85
CA CYS A 128 -10.41 1.89 -17.97
C CYS A 128 -11.89 1.52 -17.97
N GLU A 129 -12.50 1.48 -19.15
CA GLU A 129 -13.91 1.07 -19.31
C GLU A 129 -14.08 -0.44 -19.24
N ASN A 130 -13.08 -1.20 -19.70
CA ASN A 130 -13.10 -2.65 -19.74
C ASN A 130 -11.89 -3.23 -18.97
N LEU A 131 -12.08 -3.37 -17.66
CA LEU A 131 -11.06 -3.94 -16.76
C LEU A 131 -10.67 -5.37 -17.17
N SER A 132 -11.61 -6.19 -17.61
CA SER A 132 -11.34 -7.57 -18.05
C SER A 132 -10.36 -7.60 -19.22
N LYS A 133 -10.48 -6.66 -20.17
CA LYS A 133 -9.55 -6.54 -21.29
C LYS A 133 -8.16 -6.14 -20.81
N VAL A 134 -8.05 -5.18 -19.89
CA VAL A 134 -6.77 -4.72 -19.31
C VAL A 134 -6.10 -5.83 -18.51
N LEU A 135 -6.86 -6.64 -17.78
CA LEU A 135 -6.36 -7.75 -16.95
C LEU A 135 -6.25 -9.08 -17.69
N THR A 136 -6.44 -9.10 -19.02
CA THR A 136 -6.17 -10.29 -19.84
C THR A 136 -4.73 -10.28 -20.30
N ASP A 137 -3.99 -11.33 -19.95
CA ASP A 137 -2.57 -11.43 -20.27
C ASP A 137 -2.30 -11.73 -21.76
N CYS A 138 -1.02 -11.69 -22.13
CA CYS A 138 -0.56 -12.04 -23.47
C CYS A 138 -0.83 -13.50 -23.88
N ASP A 139 -1.18 -14.39 -22.94
CA ASP A 139 -1.57 -15.78 -23.22
C ASP A 139 -3.11 -15.94 -23.32
N GLY A 140 -3.88 -14.85 -23.17
CA GLY A 140 -5.34 -14.84 -23.24
C GLY A 140 -6.03 -15.22 -21.92
N LYS A 141 -5.30 -15.35 -20.82
CA LYS A 141 -5.88 -15.61 -19.49
C LYS A 141 -6.27 -14.30 -18.81
N THR A 142 -7.53 -14.18 -18.45
CA THR A 142 -8.03 -13.06 -17.64
C THR A 142 -7.72 -13.27 -16.16
N HIS A 143 -7.03 -12.31 -15.55
CA HIS A 143 -6.72 -12.28 -14.13
C HIS A 143 -7.79 -11.51 -13.35
N ARG A 144 -8.05 -11.91 -12.11
CA ARG A 144 -9.10 -11.30 -11.28
C ARG A 144 -8.69 -9.96 -10.69
N TRP A 145 -7.45 -9.84 -10.23
CA TRP A 145 -6.99 -8.70 -9.42
C TRP A 145 -5.64 -8.14 -9.93
N PRO A 146 -4.48 -8.80 -9.74
CA PRO A 146 -3.24 -8.41 -10.37
C PRO A 146 -3.01 -9.18 -11.68
N LEU A 147 -2.54 -8.47 -12.69
CA LEU A 147 -1.91 -9.01 -13.88
C LEU A 147 -0.39 -8.99 -13.65
N PRO A 148 0.30 -10.15 -13.65
CA PRO A 148 1.72 -10.21 -13.37
C PRO A 148 2.58 -9.40 -14.35
N GLN A 149 3.81 -9.10 -13.91
CA GLN A 149 4.81 -8.42 -14.75
C GLN A 149 5.07 -9.18 -16.05
N ARG A 150 5.38 -8.47 -17.13
CA ARG A 150 5.70 -9.06 -18.44
C ARG A 150 4.57 -9.87 -19.08
N LYS A 151 3.39 -9.93 -18.43
CA LYS A 151 2.19 -10.60 -18.93
C LYS A 151 1.17 -9.62 -19.50
N VAL A 152 1.40 -8.31 -19.37
CA VAL A 152 0.55 -7.29 -20.03
C VAL A 152 0.50 -7.52 -21.52
N ASN A 153 -0.71 -7.55 -22.08
CA ASN A 153 -0.93 -7.64 -23.50
C ASN A 153 -0.18 -6.50 -24.24
N VAL A 154 0.58 -6.85 -25.28
CA VAL A 154 1.47 -5.90 -25.99
C VAL A 154 0.70 -4.73 -26.57
N ASP A 155 -0.48 -4.97 -27.16
CA ASP A 155 -1.30 -3.90 -27.74
C ASP A 155 -1.81 -2.94 -26.67
N ILE A 156 -2.20 -3.46 -25.49
CA ILE A 156 -2.59 -2.62 -24.36
C ILE A 156 -1.42 -1.76 -23.89
N TRP A 157 -0.22 -2.35 -23.80
CA TRP A 157 0.98 -1.63 -23.35
C TRP A 157 1.42 -0.54 -24.33
N GLU A 158 1.46 -0.83 -25.63
CA GLU A 158 1.83 0.17 -26.64
C GLU A 158 0.79 1.29 -26.76
N ASN A 159 -0.51 0.98 -26.63
CA ASN A 159 -1.54 2.02 -26.52
C ASN A 159 -1.32 2.93 -25.30
N GLN A 160 -0.93 2.35 -24.17
CA GLN A 160 -0.64 3.10 -22.95
C GLN A 160 0.60 4.01 -23.11
N LYS A 161 1.65 3.54 -23.79
CA LYS A 161 2.84 4.34 -24.15
C LYS A 161 2.51 5.48 -25.12
N GLN A 162 1.62 5.22 -26.09
CA GLN A 162 1.14 6.25 -27.00
C GLN A 162 0.33 7.31 -26.27
N TYR A 163 -0.55 6.91 -25.35
CA TYR A 163 -1.29 7.84 -24.48
C TYR A 163 -0.31 8.68 -23.65
N ALA A 164 0.70 8.05 -23.04
CA ALA A 164 1.71 8.75 -22.26
C ALA A 164 2.42 9.83 -23.09
N SER A 165 2.83 9.49 -24.31
CA SER A 165 3.54 10.42 -25.22
C SER A 165 2.74 11.66 -25.57
N ASN A 166 1.40 11.56 -25.55
CA ASN A 166 0.50 12.66 -25.90
C ASN A 166 0.07 13.49 -24.67
N ASN A 167 0.10 12.92 -23.46
CA ASN A 167 -0.57 13.50 -22.28
C ASN A 167 0.33 13.69 -21.05
N LEU A 168 1.51 13.06 -21.01
CA LEU A 168 2.41 13.12 -19.86
C LEU A 168 3.63 14.01 -20.14
N PRO A 169 4.23 14.59 -19.08
CA PRO A 169 5.51 15.28 -19.20
C PRO A 169 6.60 14.37 -19.79
N PRO A 170 7.54 14.91 -20.59
CA PRO A 170 8.57 14.12 -21.28
C PRO A 170 9.38 13.17 -20.39
N GLN A 171 9.59 13.53 -19.12
CA GLN A 171 10.29 12.72 -18.13
C GLN A 171 9.51 11.44 -17.80
N PHE A 172 8.19 11.52 -17.63
CA PHE A 172 7.36 10.34 -17.42
C PHE A 172 7.25 9.51 -18.69
N VAL A 173 7.20 10.13 -19.87
CA VAL A 173 7.25 9.43 -21.15
C VAL A 173 8.55 8.62 -21.29
N GLU A 174 9.69 9.22 -20.96
CA GLU A 174 10.99 8.52 -20.95
C GLU A 174 10.97 7.33 -19.98
N LEU A 175 10.49 7.54 -18.75
CA LEU A 175 10.39 6.50 -17.71
C LEU A 175 9.54 5.31 -18.17
N ILE A 176 8.37 5.59 -18.73
CA ILE A 176 7.43 4.57 -19.24
C ILE A 176 8.05 3.81 -20.41
N ASN A 177 8.67 4.50 -21.37
CA ASN A 177 9.27 3.86 -22.55
C ASN A 177 10.49 2.98 -22.23
N LYS A 178 11.20 3.24 -21.13
CA LYS A 178 12.32 2.41 -20.65
C LYS A 178 11.88 1.26 -19.74
N THR A 179 10.63 1.25 -19.30
CA THR A 179 10.10 0.20 -18.42
C THR A 179 9.61 -0.98 -19.26
N GLN A 180 10.00 -2.20 -18.86
CA GLN A 180 9.38 -3.43 -19.37
C GLN A 180 7.89 -3.48 -19.00
N PRO A 181 7.04 -4.25 -19.71
CA PRO A 181 5.61 -4.26 -19.44
C PRO A 181 5.28 -4.45 -17.94
N PRO A 182 4.55 -3.51 -17.31
CA PRO A 182 4.43 -3.45 -15.87
C PRO A 182 3.56 -4.57 -15.31
N PHE A 183 3.39 -4.66 -13.98
CA PHE A 183 2.23 -5.35 -13.42
C PHE A 183 1.08 -4.36 -13.41
N VAL A 184 -0.15 -4.86 -13.47
CA VAL A 184 -1.34 -4.01 -13.41
C VAL A 184 -2.24 -4.55 -12.31
N GLN A 185 -2.75 -3.67 -11.45
CA GLN A 185 -3.62 -4.07 -10.35
C GLN A 185 -4.91 -3.28 -10.39
N ALA A 186 -6.04 -3.98 -10.30
CA ALA A 186 -7.33 -3.35 -10.07
C ALA A 186 -7.34 -2.64 -8.71
N ILE A 187 -7.73 -1.38 -8.68
CA ILE A 187 -7.95 -0.65 -7.43
C ILE A 187 -9.30 -1.07 -6.87
N THR A 188 -9.29 -1.57 -5.64
CA THR A 188 -10.49 -1.97 -4.90
C THR A 188 -10.48 -1.35 -3.52
N ASP A 189 -11.65 -0.92 -3.05
CA ASP A 189 -11.87 -0.50 -1.67
C ASP A 189 -13.07 -1.25 -1.10
N VAL A 190 -12.83 -2.08 -0.08
CA VAL A 190 -13.89 -2.84 0.57
C VAL A 190 -13.71 -2.72 2.08
N PRO A 191 -14.50 -1.86 2.75
CA PRO A 191 -14.58 -1.87 4.20
C PRO A 191 -15.49 -2.99 4.68
N ALA A 192 -15.03 -3.76 5.66
CA ALA A 192 -15.90 -4.63 6.43
C ALA A 192 -16.91 -3.80 7.24
N THR A 193 -18.05 -4.41 7.59
CA THR A 193 -19.07 -3.73 8.40
C THR A 193 -18.76 -3.76 9.90
N GLN A 194 -17.92 -4.70 10.33
CA GLN A 194 -17.50 -4.92 11.71
C GLN A 194 -16.10 -5.56 11.74
N ALA A 195 -15.34 -5.27 12.79
CA ALA A 195 -13.98 -5.80 12.97
C ALA A 195 -13.99 -7.14 13.72
N ILE A 196 -14.97 -7.34 14.60
CA ILE A 196 -15.02 -8.47 15.52
C ILE A 196 -16.14 -9.42 15.11
N HIS A 197 -15.81 -10.71 15.10
CA HIS A 197 -16.72 -11.79 14.73
C HIS A 197 -16.60 -12.94 15.74
N PHE A 198 -17.62 -13.80 15.78
CA PHE A 198 -17.66 -15.02 16.60
C PHE A 198 -17.35 -14.75 18.08
N ASP A 199 -18.11 -13.86 18.72
CA ASP A 199 -18.00 -13.53 20.14
C ASP A 199 -16.58 -13.12 20.59
N GLY A 200 -15.92 -12.27 19.78
CA GLY A 200 -14.57 -11.81 20.10
C GLY A 200 -13.45 -12.75 19.68
N ARG A 201 -13.74 -13.88 19.03
CA ARG A 201 -12.73 -14.90 18.71
C ARG A 201 -12.05 -14.70 17.36
N VAL A 202 -12.65 -13.92 16.47
CA VAL A 202 -12.08 -13.59 15.17
C VAL A 202 -12.07 -12.07 15.01
N VAL A 203 -10.89 -11.54 14.68
CA VAL A 203 -10.68 -10.09 14.52
C VAL A 203 -10.04 -9.82 13.16
N LEU A 204 -10.62 -8.90 12.40
CA LEU A 204 -10.08 -8.43 11.12
C LEU A 204 -9.09 -7.29 11.36
N VAL A 205 -7.93 -7.33 10.71
CA VAL A 205 -6.86 -6.32 10.83
C VAL A 205 -6.26 -5.96 9.47
N GLY A 206 -5.61 -4.80 9.37
CA GLY A 206 -5.09 -4.26 8.11
C GLY A 206 -6.16 -4.22 7.01
N ASP A 207 -5.75 -4.57 5.79
CA ASP A 207 -6.63 -4.58 4.61
C ASP A 207 -7.80 -5.56 4.70
N ALA A 208 -7.72 -6.56 5.59
CA ALA A 208 -8.85 -7.47 5.83
C ALA A 208 -10.02 -6.76 6.54
N LEU A 209 -9.73 -5.71 7.32
CA LEU A 209 -10.76 -4.85 7.89
C LEU A 209 -11.23 -3.82 6.86
N ALA A 210 -10.29 -3.19 6.18
CA ALA A 210 -10.56 -2.15 5.21
C ALA A 210 -9.40 -2.03 4.23
N GLY A 211 -9.62 -2.44 2.98
CA GLY A 211 -8.68 -2.17 1.90
C GLY A 211 -8.81 -0.71 1.46
N PHE A 212 -7.74 0.06 1.61
CA PHE A 212 -7.69 1.45 1.16
C PHE A 212 -7.31 1.54 -0.32
N ARG A 213 -7.85 2.56 -1.02
CA ARG A 213 -7.24 2.98 -2.29
C ARG A 213 -5.81 3.49 -1.99
N PRO A 214 -4.89 3.45 -2.95
CA PRO A 214 -3.48 3.74 -2.67
C PRO A 214 -3.13 5.24 -2.68
N HIS A 215 -4.09 6.17 -2.59
CA HIS A 215 -3.84 7.59 -2.85
C HIS A 215 -3.21 8.33 -1.66
N THR A 216 -3.46 7.91 -0.41
CA THR A 216 -2.75 8.43 0.79
C THR A 216 -1.61 7.53 1.25
N VAL A 217 -1.53 6.31 0.74
CA VAL A 217 -0.50 5.32 1.07
C VAL A 217 -0.54 4.92 2.56
N ALA A 218 -1.75 4.82 3.11
CA ALA A 218 -1.95 4.63 4.55
C ALA A 218 -2.08 3.16 5.00
N SER A 219 -2.01 2.15 4.11
CA SER A 219 -2.20 0.74 4.50
C SER A 219 -1.21 0.27 5.57
N THR A 220 0.05 0.72 5.47
CA THR A 220 1.09 0.45 6.47
C THR A 220 0.77 1.10 7.81
N SER A 221 0.30 2.36 7.80
CA SER A 221 -0.16 3.05 9.02
C SER A 221 -1.36 2.35 9.67
N GLN A 222 -2.36 1.95 8.88
CA GLN A 222 -3.51 1.20 9.37
C GLN A 222 -3.10 -0.13 10.02
N ALA A 223 -2.19 -0.84 9.38
CA ALA A 223 -1.65 -2.10 9.89
C ALA A 223 -0.98 -1.93 11.26
N ALA A 224 -0.14 -0.90 11.42
CA ALA A 224 0.50 -0.57 12.70
C ALA A 224 -0.52 -0.11 13.75
N PHE A 225 -1.47 0.75 13.37
CA PHE A 225 -2.53 1.20 14.26
C PHE A 225 -3.32 0.02 14.83
N HIS A 226 -3.79 -0.89 13.98
CA HIS A 226 -4.55 -2.06 14.43
C HIS A 226 -3.72 -2.96 15.33
N ALA A 227 -2.43 -3.16 15.03
CA ALA A 227 -1.53 -3.96 15.85
C ALA A 227 -1.33 -3.34 17.24
N SER A 228 -1.12 -2.02 17.32
CA SER A 228 -1.02 -1.29 18.58
C SER A 228 -2.32 -1.36 19.39
N GLN A 229 -3.47 -1.09 18.77
CA GLN A 229 -4.77 -1.17 19.45
C GLN A 229 -5.08 -2.57 19.99
N LEU A 230 -4.71 -3.63 19.26
CA LEU A 230 -4.85 -5.00 19.74
C LEU A 230 -3.95 -5.26 20.93
N CYS A 231 -2.68 -4.84 20.87
CA CYS A 231 -1.73 -5.01 21.94
C CYS A 231 -2.19 -4.37 23.26
N GLU A 232 -2.84 -3.20 23.19
CA GLU A 232 -3.39 -2.51 24.36
C GLU A 232 -4.67 -3.16 24.90
N SER A 233 -5.42 -3.82 24.04
CA SER A 233 -6.75 -4.36 24.36
C SER A 233 -6.72 -5.82 24.78
N MET A 234 -5.68 -6.57 24.42
CA MET A 234 -5.70 -8.04 24.42
C MET A 234 -4.70 -8.70 25.38
N ARG A 235 -4.20 -8.07 26.45
CA ARG A 235 -3.16 -8.72 27.31
C ARG A 235 -3.63 -10.01 28.01
N SER A 236 -4.93 -10.18 28.21
CA SER A 236 -5.55 -11.41 28.69
C SER A 236 -6.94 -11.57 28.08
N TRP A 237 -7.55 -12.75 28.20
CA TRP A 237 -8.91 -12.98 27.71
C TRP A 237 -9.93 -12.10 28.45
N ASP A 238 -9.81 -11.98 29.77
CA ASP A 238 -10.71 -11.16 30.58
C ASP A 238 -10.60 -9.67 30.24
N GLU A 239 -9.41 -9.20 29.91
CA GLU A 239 -9.19 -7.83 29.46
C GLU A 239 -9.76 -7.61 28.05
N TRP A 240 -9.56 -8.56 27.15
CA TRP A 240 -10.14 -8.53 25.81
C TRP A 240 -11.66 -8.45 25.86
N VAL A 241 -12.33 -9.30 26.65
CA VAL A 241 -13.79 -9.28 26.81
C VAL A 241 -14.31 -7.91 27.27
N LYS A 242 -13.53 -7.20 28.11
CA LYS A 242 -13.88 -5.86 28.60
C LYS A 242 -13.62 -4.74 27.59
N LYS A 243 -12.59 -4.89 26.75
CA LYS A 243 -12.09 -3.83 25.85
C LYS A 243 -12.49 -4.00 24.39
N GLN A 244 -12.96 -5.16 23.98
CA GLN A 244 -13.24 -5.48 22.57
C GLN A 244 -14.21 -4.48 21.90
N SER A 245 -15.23 -3.99 22.62
CA SER A 245 -16.14 -2.97 22.08
C SER A 245 -15.43 -1.65 21.78
N LEU A 246 -14.58 -1.18 22.72
CA LEU A 246 -13.80 0.04 22.53
C LEU A 246 -12.76 -0.12 21.40
N TYR A 247 -12.12 -1.29 21.33
CA TYR A 247 -11.23 -1.63 20.23
C TYR A 247 -11.96 -1.52 18.89
N GLU A 248 -13.12 -2.17 18.76
CA GLU A 248 -13.91 -2.20 17.54
C GLU A 248 -14.33 -0.80 17.10
N ASP A 249 -14.90 0.00 18.00
CA ASP A 249 -15.30 1.38 17.71
C ASP A 249 -14.11 2.18 17.16
N THR A 250 -12.95 2.04 17.81
CA THR A 250 -11.72 2.77 17.45
C THR A 250 -11.18 2.38 16.07
N VAL A 251 -11.04 1.08 15.79
CA VAL A 251 -10.50 0.63 14.48
C VAL A 251 -11.50 0.83 13.35
N MET A 252 -12.81 0.72 13.63
CA MET A 252 -13.85 0.97 12.65
C MET A 252 -13.98 2.45 12.31
N GLU A 253 -13.81 3.36 13.28
CA GLU A 253 -13.77 4.80 13.01
C GLU A 253 -12.58 5.15 12.10
N PHE A 254 -11.39 4.66 12.44
CA PHE A 254 -10.18 4.84 11.61
C PHE A 254 -10.40 4.31 10.18
N ALA A 255 -10.91 3.08 10.06
CA ALA A 255 -11.18 2.46 8.78
C ALA A 255 -12.21 3.23 7.93
N ARG A 256 -13.29 3.73 8.54
CA ARG A 256 -14.33 4.50 7.84
C ARG A 256 -13.81 5.86 7.38
N LEU A 257 -13.08 6.57 8.24
CA LEU A 257 -12.50 7.86 7.90
C LEU A 257 -11.46 7.71 6.79
N GLY A 258 -10.55 6.74 6.91
CA GLY A 258 -9.52 6.45 5.91
C GLY A 258 -10.13 6.12 4.55
N ASN A 259 -11.10 5.20 4.49
CA ASN A 259 -11.80 4.88 3.24
C ASN A 259 -12.46 6.11 2.61
N LYS A 260 -13.13 6.94 3.41
CA LYS A 260 -13.78 8.15 2.90
C LYS A 260 -12.77 9.11 2.28
N VAL A 261 -11.65 9.36 2.95
CA VAL A 261 -10.58 10.24 2.44
C VAL A 261 -9.98 9.67 1.17
N GLU A 262 -9.69 8.37 1.13
CA GLU A 262 -9.13 7.67 -0.02
C GLU A 262 -10.05 7.67 -1.24
N GLN A 263 -11.36 7.47 -1.03
CA GLN A 263 -12.36 7.58 -2.07
C GLN A 263 -12.46 9.00 -2.61
N GLN A 264 -12.46 10.00 -1.73
CA GLN A 264 -12.48 11.41 -2.13
C GLN A 264 -11.24 11.77 -2.95
N LEU A 265 -10.04 11.43 -2.48
CA LEU A 265 -8.80 11.70 -3.20
C LEU A 265 -8.74 10.95 -4.52
N GLY A 266 -9.16 9.69 -4.56
CA GLY A 266 -9.25 8.93 -5.81
C GLY A 266 -10.23 9.55 -6.80
N ASN A 267 -11.40 9.99 -6.34
CA ASN A 267 -12.40 10.62 -7.20
C ASN A 267 -11.94 11.99 -7.72
N VAL A 268 -11.33 12.81 -6.87
CA VAL A 268 -10.72 14.08 -7.29
C VAL A 268 -9.59 13.81 -8.29
N SER A 269 -8.75 12.81 -8.00
CA SER A 269 -7.63 12.40 -8.83
C SER A 269 -8.09 12.00 -10.24
N GLN A 270 -9.11 11.14 -10.31
CA GLN A 270 -9.51 10.47 -11.55
C GLN A 270 -10.66 11.13 -12.30
N PHE A 271 -11.51 11.94 -11.65
CA PHE A 271 -12.71 12.50 -12.28
C PHE A 271 -12.84 14.03 -12.10
N GLY A 272 -11.97 14.67 -11.30
CA GLY A 272 -11.98 16.11 -11.11
C GLY A 272 -13.22 16.66 -10.37
N HIS A 273 -14.09 15.80 -9.86
CA HIS A 273 -15.29 16.21 -9.11
C HIS A 273 -14.94 16.53 -7.67
N TYR A 274 -15.32 17.73 -7.22
CA TYR A 274 -15.21 18.17 -5.84
C TYR A 274 -16.62 18.42 -5.28
N GLU A 275 -17.08 17.58 -4.35
CA GLU A 275 -18.20 17.94 -3.46
C GLU A 275 -17.63 18.42 -2.11
N ILE A 276 -17.20 19.69 -2.01
CA ILE A 276 -16.95 20.32 -0.69
C ILE A 276 -18.29 20.70 -0.09
N GLY A 277 -18.94 19.73 0.56
CA GLY A 277 -20.16 19.95 1.34
C GLY A 277 -19.95 20.04 2.86
N GLY A 278 -18.70 20.06 3.36
CA GLY A 278 -18.46 20.14 4.80
C GLY A 278 -17.04 20.58 5.14
N LYS A 279 -16.92 21.64 5.93
CA LYS A 279 -15.64 22.10 6.49
C LYS A 279 -15.01 21.00 7.34
N MET A 280 -14.09 20.22 6.78
CA MET A 280 -13.24 19.33 7.56
C MET A 280 -12.08 20.17 8.11
N ARG A 281 -12.25 20.76 9.29
CA ARG A 281 -11.12 21.26 10.08
C ARG A 281 -10.43 20.04 10.70
N MET A 282 -9.34 19.58 10.10
CA MET A 282 -8.38 18.76 10.84
C MET A 282 -7.61 19.67 11.79
N ALA A 283 -8.13 19.86 13.00
CA ALA A 283 -7.29 20.27 14.11
C ALA A 283 -6.66 18.99 14.68
N PRO A 284 -5.33 18.94 14.88
CA PRO A 284 -4.73 17.82 15.61
C PRO A 284 -5.38 17.76 17.01
N PRO A 285 -5.70 16.56 17.54
CA PRO A 285 -6.18 16.44 18.91
C PRO A 285 -5.12 17.06 19.84
N SER A 286 -5.55 18.06 20.60
CA SER A 286 -4.72 18.67 21.63
C SER A 286 -4.45 17.61 22.69
N ILE A 287 -3.19 17.20 22.80
CA ILE A 287 -2.72 16.39 23.93
C ILE A 287 -2.83 17.28 25.18
N ARG A 288 -3.66 16.85 26.13
CA ARG A 288 -3.62 17.28 27.53
C ARG A 288 -3.24 16.08 28.38
#